data_AF-A0A2V7XW31-F1
#
_entry.id   AF-A0A2V7XW31-F1
#
_cell.length_a   1.000
_cell.length_b   1.000
_cell.length_c   1.000
_cell.angle_alpha   90.00
_cell.angle_beta   90.00
_cell.angle_gamma   90.00
#
_symmetry.space_group_name_H-M   'P 1'
#
loop_
_entity.id
_entity.type
_entity.pdbx_description
1 polymer ?
#
loop_
_entity_poly.entity_id
_entity_poly.type
_entity_poly.pdbx_seq_one_letter_code
_entity_poly.pdbx_strand_id
1 'polypeptide(L)'
;MKVAKTLDEAFQQLKREPGQPVRATVEGLTVEVLVVPDLPVSRSAAELFAEIGPWEGETTDEMLEFLAQARRHGSQRSVPEL
;
A
#
# COMPACT_ATOMS: atom_id res chain seq x y z
N MET A 1 -6.24 16.00 -16.73
CA MET A 1 -6.96 15.73 -15.47
C MET A 1 -8.24 16.56 -15.47
N LYS A 2 -9.42 15.93 -15.53
CA LYS A 2 -10.70 16.66 -15.54
C LYS A 2 -11.06 17.02 -14.09
N VAL A 3 -11.40 18.28 -13.85
CA VAL A 3 -11.83 18.79 -12.54
C VAL A 3 -13.32 19.08 -12.65
N ALA A 4 -14.14 18.40 -11.85
CA ALA A 4 -15.56 18.68 -11.71
C ALA A 4 -15.74 19.93 -10.83
N LYS A 5 -16.70 20.79 -11.16
CA LYS A 5 -16.99 22.00 -10.37
C LYS A 5 -17.89 21.71 -9.18
N THR A 6 -18.62 20.59 -9.21
CA THR A 6 -19.53 20.16 -8.16
C THR A 6 -19.41 18.66 -7.92
N LEU A 7 -19.96 18.21 -6.78
CA LEU A 7 -20.02 16.79 -6.46
C LEU A 7 -20.91 15.99 -7.43
N ASP A 8 -22.00 16.60 -7.89
CA ASP A 8 -22.91 15.97 -8.87
C ASP A 8 -22.24 15.71 -10.21
N GLU A 9 -21.44 16.66 -10.70
CA GLU A 9 -20.64 16.49 -11.91
C GLU A 9 -19.63 15.35 -11.75
N ALA A 10 -18.99 15.26 -10.57
CA ALA A 10 -18.05 14.19 -10.26
C ALA A 10 -18.76 12.83 -10.26
N PHE A 11 -19.96 12.72 -9.69
CA PHE A 11 -20.76 11.49 -9.72
C PHE A 11 -21.18 11.09 -11.14
N GLN A 12 -21.59 12.04 -11.98
CA GLN A 12 -21.93 11.74 -13.37
C GLN A 12 -20.73 11.25 -14.17
N GLN A 13 -19.53 11.76 -13.88
CA GLN A 13 -18.30 11.28 -14.49
C GLN A 13 -17.93 9.88 -13.98
N LEU A 14 -17.99 9.64 -12.67
CA LEU A 14 -17.70 8.34 -12.06
C LEU A 14 -18.70 7.25 -12.49
N LYS A 15 -19.96 7.59 -12.79
CA LYS A 15 -20.92 6.65 -13.38
C LYS A 15 -20.50 6.17 -14.78
N ARG A 16 -19.79 7.01 -15.55
CA ARG A 16 -19.28 6.65 -16.88
C ARG A 16 -17.94 5.94 -16.79
N GLU A 17 -17.06 6.40 -15.91
CA GLU A 17 -15.68 5.95 -15.76
C GLU A 17 -15.36 5.68 -14.28
N PRO A 18 -15.88 4.59 -13.68
CA PRO A 18 -15.77 4.34 -12.24
C PRO A 18 -14.34 4.07 -11.76
N GLY A 19 -13.45 3.63 -12.65
CA GLY A 19 -12.05 3.31 -12.34
C GLY A 19 -11.10 4.53 -12.31
N GLN A 20 -11.59 5.73 -12.62
CA GLN A 20 -10.77 6.95 -12.59
C GLN A 20 -11.25 7.89 -11.48
N PRO A 21 -10.40 8.20 -10.49
CA PRO A 21 -10.71 9.21 -9.49
C PRO A 21 -10.97 10.59 -10.14
N VAL A 22 -11.94 11.32 -9.61
CA VAL A 22 -12.32 12.66 -10.09
C VAL A 22 -12.08 13.68 -8.99
N ARG A 23 -11.36 14.76 -9.31
CA ARG A 23 -11.24 15.90 -8.39
C ARG A 23 -12.43 16.82 -8.53
N ALA A 24 -13.01 17.22 -7.40
CA ALA A 24 -14.12 18.16 -7.34
C ALA A 24 -13.82 19.29 -6.36
N THR A 25 -14.41 20.46 -6.58
CA THR A 25 -14.44 21.53 -5.57
C THR A 25 -15.79 21.54 -4.89
N VAL A 26 -15.81 21.41 -3.56
CA VAL A 26 -17.04 21.43 -2.75
C VAL A 26 -16.81 22.40 -1.60
N GLU A 27 -17.64 23.44 -1.48
CA GLU A 27 -17.53 24.45 -0.43
C GLU A 27 -16.12 25.06 -0.29
N GLY A 28 -15.40 25.21 -1.40
CA GLY A 28 -14.03 25.72 -1.44
C GLY A 28 -12.93 24.70 -1.10
N LEU A 29 -13.30 23.46 -0.79
CA LEU A 29 -12.37 22.34 -0.60
C LEU A 29 -12.16 21.59 -1.90
N THR A 30 -10.91 21.29 -2.24
CA THR A 30 -10.60 20.34 -3.31
C THR A 30 -10.61 18.94 -2.73
N VAL A 31 -11.56 18.12 -3.18
CA VAL A 31 -11.71 16.72 -2.78
C VAL A 31 -11.44 15.79 -3.96
N GLU A 32 -11.00 14.58 -3.67
CA GLU A 32 -10.88 13.50 -4.65
C GLU A 32 -11.97 12.48 -4.38
N VAL A 33 -12.79 12.19 -5.40
CA VAL A 33 -13.93 11.29 -5.32
C VAL A 33 -13.62 10.05 -6.14
N LEU A 34 -13.76 8.87 -5.54
CA LEU A 34 -13.59 7.59 -6.20
C LEU A 34 -14.77 6.66 -5.90
N VAL A 35 -15.06 5.76 -6.84
CA VAL A 35 -16.00 4.66 -6.57
C VAL A 35 -15.26 3.62 -5.74
N VAL A 36 -15.73 3.40 -4.51
CA VAL A 36 -15.29 2.27 -3.70
C VAL A 36 -16.20 1.10 -4.05
N PRO A 37 -15.68 0.02 -4.65
CA PRO A 37 -16.51 -1.15 -4.91
C PRO A 37 -16.95 -1.73 -3.58
N ASP A 38 -18.25 -2.03 -3.46
CA ASP A 38 -18.80 -2.81 -2.36
C ASP A 38 -18.41 -4.29 -2.57
N LEU A 39 -17.12 -4.57 -2.52
CA LEU A 39 -16.62 -5.92 -2.48
C LEU A 39 -16.95 -6.44 -1.07
N PRO A 40 -17.70 -7.55 -0.92
CA PRO A 40 -17.73 -8.23 0.36
C PRO A 40 -16.27 -8.50 0.69
N VAL A 41 -15.79 -7.98 1.83
CA VAL A 41 -14.38 -8.01 2.26
C VAL A 41 -13.81 -9.37 1.87
N SER A 42 -13.10 -9.39 0.75
CA SER A 42 -12.78 -10.65 0.08
C SER A 42 -11.53 -11.16 0.77
N ARG A 43 -11.77 -11.78 1.92
CA ARG A 43 -10.78 -12.21 2.90
C ARG A 43 -9.92 -11.08 3.46
N SER A 44 -9.79 -11.04 4.77
CA SER A 44 -8.77 -10.18 5.39
C SER A 44 -7.37 -10.59 4.92
N ALA A 45 -6.40 -9.68 4.97
CA ALA A 45 -5.00 -10.03 4.72
C ALA A 45 -4.54 -11.18 5.64
N ALA A 46 -5.07 -11.23 6.88
CA ALA A 46 -4.81 -12.31 7.82
C ALA A 46 -5.34 -13.67 7.32
N GLU A 47 -6.55 -13.71 6.75
CA GLU A 47 -7.09 -14.92 6.12
C GLU A 47 -6.26 -15.37 4.92
N LEU A 48 -5.75 -14.43 4.12
CA LEU A 48 -4.85 -14.73 3.00
C LEU A 48 -3.51 -15.33 3.48
N PHE A 49 -2.92 -14.76 4.53
CA PHE A 49 -1.66 -15.26 5.10
C PHE A 49 -1.83 -16.61 5.80
N ALA A 50 -2.99 -16.87 6.41
CA ALA A 50 -3.28 -18.16 7.03
C ALA A 50 -3.30 -19.32 6.00
N GLU A 51 -3.75 -19.06 4.77
CA GLU A 51 -3.76 -20.06 3.69
C GLU A 51 -2.37 -20.36 3.13
N ILE A 52 -1.49 -19.36 3.11
CA ILE A 52 -0.08 -19.53 2.69
C ILE A 52 0.68 -20.41 3.70
N GLY A 53 0.18 -20.50 4.94
CA GLY A 53 0.78 -21.28 6.01
C GLY A 53 1.82 -20.47 6.79
N PRO A 54 2.49 -21.10 7.78
CA PRO A 54 3.54 -20.42 8.53
C PRO A 54 4.65 -19.96 7.58
N TRP A 55 5.23 -18.80 7.87
CA TRP A 55 6.45 -18.36 7.21
C TRP A 55 7.55 -19.42 7.42
N GLU A 56 8.02 -20.05 6.33
CA GLU A 56 9.06 -21.06 6.41
C GLU A 56 10.41 -20.45 6.80
N GLY A 57 10.69 -19.21 6.35
CA GLY A 57 11.81 -18.38 6.76
C GLY A 57 13.20 -18.98 6.66
N GLU A 58 14.21 -18.17 6.96
CA GLU A 58 15.53 -18.68 7.26
C GLU A 58 15.48 -19.43 8.59
N THR A 59 16.07 -20.62 8.61
CA THR A 59 16.34 -21.34 9.85
C THR A 59 17.26 -20.53 10.75
N THR A 60 17.23 -20.83 12.05
CA THR A 60 18.18 -20.23 13.00
C THR A 60 19.62 -20.39 12.55
N ASP A 61 19.98 -21.54 11.98
CA ASP A 61 21.34 -21.82 11.51
C ASP A 61 21.71 -20.95 10.31
N GLU A 62 20.80 -20.77 9.34
CA GLU A 62 21.00 -19.85 8.21
C GLU A 62 21.15 -18.40 8.67
N MET A 63 20.32 -17.95 9.62
CA MET A 63 20.46 -16.62 10.21
C MET A 63 21.82 -16.45 10.91
N LEU A 64 22.26 -17.45 11.68
CA LEU A 64 23.57 -17.43 12.34
C LEU A 64 24.71 -17.40 11.31
N GLU A 65 24.56 -18.12 10.20
CA GLU A 65 25.53 -18.08 9.11
C GLU A 65 25.57 -16.70 8.44
N PHE A 66 24.44 -16.09 8.12
CA PHE A 66 24.38 -14.74 7.56
C PHE A 66 25.04 -13.71 8.48
N LEU A 67 24.77 -13.78 9.79
CA LEU A 67 25.39 -12.91 10.78
C LEU A 67 26.91 -13.14 10.89
N ALA A 68 27.35 -14.40 10.83
CA ALA A 68 28.77 -14.75 10.81
C ALA A 68 29.46 -14.25 9.53
N GLN A 69 28.82 -14.38 8.38
CA GLN A 69 29.29 -13.84 7.10
C GLN A 69 29.38 -12.31 7.16
N ALA A 70 28.37 -11.62 7.67
CA ALA A 70 28.38 -10.16 7.84
C ALA A 70 29.52 -9.71 8.77
N ARG A 71 29.76 -10.44 9.86
CA ARG A 71 30.91 -10.18 10.75
C ARG A 71 32.24 -10.34 10.04
N ARG A 72 32.41 -11.38 9.22
CA ARG A 72 33.65 -11.62 8.45
C ARG A 72 33.95 -10.52 7.43
N HIS A 73 32.91 -9.99 6.77
CA HIS A 73 33.06 -8.90 5.81
C HIS A 73 33.27 -7.54 6.47
N GLY A 74 32.99 -7.43 7.77
CA GLY A 74 33.10 -6.18 8.53
C GLY A 74 32.03 -5.16 8.13
N SER A 75 31.85 -4.13 8.96
CA SER A 75 31.05 -2.96 8.58
C SER A 75 31.91 -2.04 7.72
N GLN A 76 31.52 -1.80 6.47
CA GLN A 76 32.07 -0.68 5.68
C GLN A 76 31.39 0.66 5.96
N ARG A 77 30.36 0.65 6.83
CA ARG A 77 29.60 1.85 7.17
C ARG A 77 30.34 2.62 8.25
N SER A 78 30.79 3.82 7.92
CA SER A 78 31.20 4.80 8.92
C SER A 78 29.98 5.15 9.78
N VAL A 79 30.14 5.06 11.10
CA VAL A 79 29.14 5.53 12.06
C VAL A 79 29.32 7.06 12.16
N PRO A 80 28.28 7.88 11.93
CA PRO A 80 28.37 9.32 12.15
C PRO A 80 28.74 9.60 13.61
N GLU A 81 29.70 10.49 13.84
CA GLU A 81 29.94 11.01 15.19
C GLU A 81 28.69 11.77 15.66
N LEU A 82 28.30 11.52 16.92
CA LEU A 82 27.17 12.19 17.58
C LEU A 82 27.52 13.63 17.93
#